data_AF-A0A7D6VSP9-F1
#
_entry.id   AF-A0A7D6VSP9-F1
#
_cell.length_a   1.000
_cell.length_b   1.000
_cell.length_c   1.000
_cell.angle_alpha   90.00
_cell.angle_beta   90.00
_cell.angle_gamma   90.00
#
_symmetry.space_group_name_H-M   'P 1'
#
loop_
_entity.id
_entity.type
_entity.pdbx_description
1 polymer ?
#
loop_
_entity_poly.entity_id
_entity_poly.type
_entity_poly.pdbx_seq_one_letter_code
_entity_poly.pdbx_strand_id
1 'polypeptide(L)'
;MSPSRSMESQKLINEKTFQRYIYETFAYGEREKVEKFYPKKFKDFLDKQVKVIIPEFPINYMDNLGTSRVHKADFRIVYKDNSYLNIEVEWKTSRFQHGKEVYKTAYENKKGFLIVIENDIDIKPIDFINKEDVVKIDAEQFSYWFLKRAKHIIDGTISNYAQGYKSRSKKNWIVFLPSSGRKNGDSSNDYIVKGRSKGKWAFRYTIKKTVMKNIFEIMSGDNIVFVWDIKYGANTKGREIYINKEWSFKGIDILEVKNGYYCDFNDSTFENASWSAKDLTSKLYMHYFDFIYPPNKGDERLYKSNDLGVEIFFPKKIEAEVEMWTEFVDKLRWSCNNEGAPAELSESAFDLLVSHIKK
;
A
#
# COMPACT_ATOMS: atom_id res chain seq x y z
N MET A 1 -7.77 7.81 -20.48
CA MET A 1 -6.96 7.08 -19.48
C MET A 1 -6.25 8.12 -18.63
N SER A 2 -6.62 8.27 -17.35
CA SER A 2 -5.85 9.10 -16.42
C SER A 2 -4.48 8.45 -16.22
N PRO A 3 -3.35 9.19 -16.23
CA PRO A 3 -2.11 8.62 -15.73
C PRO A 3 -2.37 8.17 -14.29
N SER A 4 -2.01 6.92 -13.99
CA SER A 4 -2.03 6.38 -12.64
C SER A 4 -1.31 7.34 -11.71
N ARG A 5 -1.87 7.55 -10.51
CA ARG A 5 -1.26 8.35 -9.45
C ARG A 5 -0.09 7.58 -8.85
N SER A 6 0.95 7.41 -9.67
CA SER A 6 2.18 6.75 -9.29
C SER A 6 3.03 7.74 -8.51
N MET A 7 3.58 7.31 -7.37
CA MET A 7 4.66 8.03 -6.71
C MET A 7 5.93 8.10 -7.58
N GLU A 8 5.94 7.47 -8.76
CA GLU A 8 7.09 7.27 -9.62
C GLU A 8 6.92 7.94 -11.00
N SER A 9 6.11 9.00 -11.11
CA SER A 9 6.02 9.79 -12.36
C SER A 9 7.22 10.74 -12.55
N GLN A 10 7.63 10.95 -13.81
CA GLN A 10 8.84 11.69 -14.25
C GLN A 10 8.94 13.15 -13.76
N LYS A 11 7.82 13.75 -13.34
CA LYS A 11 7.85 15.07 -12.71
C LYS A 11 8.25 14.92 -11.24
N LEU A 12 9.58 14.92 -11.07
CA LEU A 12 10.37 15.15 -9.86
C LEU A 12 10.46 13.96 -8.90
N ILE A 13 11.43 13.08 -9.17
CA ILE A 13 12.03 12.16 -8.18
C ILE A 13 12.28 12.89 -6.86
N ASN A 14 12.68 14.16 -6.87
CA ASN A 14 12.96 14.95 -5.65
C ASN A 14 11.71 15.23 -4.80
N GLU A 15 10.63 15.78 -5.37
CA GLU A 15 9.41 16.11 -4.62
C GLU A 15 8.65 14.85 -4.23
N LYS A 16 8.58 13.85 -5.12
CA LYS A 16 7.95 12.56 -4.83
C LYS A 16 8.72 11.74 -3.81
N THR A 17 10.06 11.84 -3.76
CA THR A 17 10.86 11.18 -2.72
C THR A 17 10.61 11.80 -1.36
N PHE A 18 10.52 13.14 -1.28
CA PHE A 18 10.22 13.80 -0.02
C PHE A 18 8.78 13.50 0.45
N GLN A 19 7.80 13.60 -0.44
CA GLN A 19 6.43 13.14 -0.20
C GLN A 19 6.38 11.68 0.27
N ARG A 20 7.16 10.78 -0.36
CA ARG A 20 7.25 9.37 0.05
C ARG A 20 7.78 9.21 1.48
N TYR A 21 8.82 9.96 1.87
CA TYR A 21 9.32 9.95 3.24
C TYR A 21 8.23 10.33 4.26
N ILE A 22 7.48 11.40 3.94
CA ILE A 22 6.37 11.86 4.77
C ILE A 22 5.27 10.81 4.86
N TYR A 23 4.86 10.26 3.72
CA TYR A 23 3.83 9.24 3.62
C TYR A 23 4.19 7.96 4.38
N GLU A 24 5.42 7.45 4.21
CA GLU A 24 5.92 6.27 4.94
C GLU A 24 5.96 6.51 6.45
N THR A 25 6.37 7.70 6.88
CA THR A 25 6.40 8.05 8.31
C THR A 25 4.99 8.07 8.88
N PHE A 26 4.01 8.67 8.21
CA PHE A 26 2.61 8.61 8.67
C PHE A 26 2.02 7.20 8.60
N ALA A 27 2.36 6.41 7.59
CA ALA A 27 1.78 5.08 7.37
C ALA A 27 2.30 4.02 8.35
N TYR A 28 3.59 4.06 8.70
CA TYR A 28 4.19 3.03 9.55
C TYR A 28 5.40 3.49 10.40
N GLY A 29 5.64 4.80 10.50
CA GLY A 29 6.69 5.35 11.35
C GLY A 29 6.44 5.15 12.85
N GLU A 30 7.50 5.34 13.65
CA GLU A 30 7.37 5.36 15.10
C GLU A 30 6.57 6.58 15.57
N ARG A 31 5.79 6.41 16.65
CA ARG A 31 4.86 7.46 17.14
C ARG A 31 5.60 8.77 17.41
N GLU A 32 6.79 8.71 17.99
CA GLU A 32 7.65 9.87 18.24
C GLU A 32 8.05 10.61 16.96
N LYS A 33 8.25 9.89 15.85
CA LYS A 33 8.55 10.51 14.55
C LYS A 33 7.31 11.15 13.95
N VAL A 34 6.17 10.46 14.04
CA VAL A 34 4.88 10.97 13.56
C VAL A 34 4.51 12.25 14.31
N GLU A 35 4.70 12.30 15.63
CA GLU A 35 4.41 13.50 16.44
C GLU A 35 5.18 14.74 15.94
N LYS A 36 6.44 14.57 15.51
CA LYS A 36 7.25 15.67 14.97
C LYS A 36 6.70 16.23 13.65
N PHE A 37 5.79 15.54 12.98
CA PHE A 37 5.18 15.99 11.73
C PHE A 37 3.83 16.70 11.95
N TYR A 38 3.37 16.86 13.19
CA TYR A 38 2.18 17.65 13.50
C TYR A 38 2.58 19.00 14.11
N PRO A 39 2.04 20.13 13.62
CA PRO A 39 2.16 21.39 14.33
C PRO A 39 1.46 21.31 15.70
N LYS A 40 1.92 22.11 16.68
CA LYS A 40 1.45 22.02 18.08
C LYS A 40 -0.07 22.07 18.23
N LYS A 41 -0.76 22.89 17.43
CA LYS A 41 -2.22 23.05 17.50
C LYS A 41 -3.04 21.88 16.95
N PHE A 42 -2.39 20.91 16.29
CA PHE A 42 -2.99 19.69 15.75
C PHE A 42 -2.67 18.45 16.59
N LYS A 43 -2.06 18.60 17.77
CA LYS A 43 -1.70 17.46 18.63
C LYS A 43 -2.91 16.61 19.03
N ASP A 44 -4.10 17.20 19.10
CA ASP A 44 -5.36 16.48 19.33
C ASP A 44 -5.67 15.43 18.25
N PHE A 45 -5.13 15.57 17.05
CA PHE A 45 -5.28 14.57 15.98
C PHE A 45 -4.33 13.38 16.11
N LEU A 46 -3.25 13.46 16.88
CA LEU A 46 -2.30 12.35 17.08
C LEU A 46 -2.90 11.18 17.85
N ASP A 47 -3.92 11.44 18.65
CA ASP A 47 -4.63 10.42 19.42
C ASP A 47 -5.80 9.81 18.65
N LYS A 48 -6.17 10.42 17.51
CA LYS A 48 -7.21 9.89 16.65
C LYS A 48 -6.68 8.70 15.85
N GLN A 49 -7.51 7.66 15.76
CA GLN A 49 -7.17 6.51 14.93
C GLN A 49 -7.30 6.88 13.44
N VAL A 50 -6.18 6.81 12.72
CA VAL A 50 -6.17 7.01 11.26
C VAL A 50 -7.00 5.93 10.59
N LYS A 51 -7.86 6.35 9.66
CA LYS A 51 -8.68 5.48 8.82
C LYS A 51 -8.09 5.28 7.43
N VAL A 52 -7.52 6.32 6.82
CA VAL A 52 -6.83 6.24 5.53
C VAL A 52 -5.95 7.46 5.31
N ILE A 53 -4.85 7.30 4.56
CA ILE A 53 -4.04 8.40 4.03
C ILE A 53 -4.11 8.34 2.52
N ILE A 54 -4.64 9.39 1.89
CA ILE A 54 -4.91 9.45 0.46
C ILE A 54 -3.93 10.43 -0.19
N PRO A 55 -3.04 9.98 -1.10
CA PRO A 55 -2.15 10.88 -1.83
C PRO A 55 -2.90 11.63 -2.95
N GLU A 56 -2.39 12.82 -3.28
CA GLU A 56 -2.89 13.69 -4.36
C GLU A 56 -4.41 13.95 -4.27
N PHE A 57 -4.87 14.36 -3.09
CA PHE A 57 -6.29 14.50 -2.81
C PHE A 57 -6.86 15.75 -3.49
N PRO A 58 -7.89 15.63 -4.36
CA PRO A 58 -8.48 16.77 -5.05
C PRO A 58 -9.37 17.60 -4.12
N ILE A 59 -9.18 18.91 -4.10
CA ILE A 59 -9.93 19.87 -3.31
C ILE A 59 -10.53 20.91 -4.26
N ASN A 60 -11.85 20.93 -4.33
CA ASN A 60 -12.56 21.96 -5.09
C ASN A 60 -12.53 23.28 -4.31
N TYR A 61 -12.22 24.37 -5.00
CA TYR A 61 -12.26 25.72 -4.44
C TYR A 61 -12.75 26.72 -5.49
N MET A 62 -13.19 27.89 -5.04
CA MET A 62 -13.54 29.00 -5.92
C MET A 62 -12.35 29.96 -5.97
N ASP A 63 -11.88 30.29 -7.16
CA ASP A 63 -10.85 31.31 -7.32
C ASP A 63 -11.43 32.73 -7.17
N ASN A 64 -10.55 33.73 -7.23
CA ASN A 64 -10.91 35.14 -7.07
C ASN A 64 -11.84 35.69 -8.15
N LEU A 65 -12.03 34.95 -9.24
CA LEU A 65 -12.95 35.30 -10.32
C LEU A 65 -14.29 34.56 -10.20
N GLY A 66 -14.51 33.84 -9.09
CA GLY A 66 -15.70 33.00 -8.91
C GLY A 66 -15.72 31.79 -9.83
N THR A 67 -14.56 31.33 -10.33
CA THR A 67 -14.46 30.12 -11.14
C THR A 67 -14.11 28.92 -10.27
N SER A 68 -14.81 27.81 -10.46
CA SER A 68 -14.50 26.55 -9.78
C SER A 68 -13.20 25.95 -10.30
N ARG A 69 -12.27 25.66 -9.38
CA ARG A 69 -10.94 25.11 -9.63
C ARG A 69 -10.69 23.90 -8.73
N VAL A 70 -9.69 23.11 -9.07
CA VAL A 70 -9.28 21.93 -8.30
C VAL A 70 -7.81 22.09 -7.90
N HIS A 71 -7.57 22.20 -6.59
CA HIS A 71 -6.25 22.02 -6.00
C HIS A 71 -6.02 20.53 -5.73
N LYS A 72 -4.77 20.05 -5.81
CA LYS A 72 -4.42 18.69 -5.40
C LYS A 72 -3.49 18.79 -4.21
N ALA A 73 -4.01 18.55 -3.01
CA ALA A 73 -3.18 18.46 -1.82
C ALA A 73 -2.32 17.20 -1.89
N ASP A 74 -1.09 17.26 -1.40
CA ASP A 74 -0.19 16.10 -1.44
C ASP A 74 -0.76 14.90 -0.70
N PHE A 75 -1.36 15.14 0.48
CA PHE A 75 -2.08 14.11 1.22
C PHE A 75 -3.37 14.62 1.86
N ARG A 76 -4.31 13.71 2.04
CA ARG A 76 -5.39 13.83 3.03
C ARG A 76 -5.34 12.67 3.99
N ILE A 77 -5.15 12.96 5.27
CA ILE A 77 -5.34 11.99 6.35
C ILE A 77 -6.82 12.05 6.75
N VAL A 78 -7.51 10.92 6.70
CA VAL A 78 -8.88 10.76 7.19
C VAL A 78 -8.82 9.89 8.44
N TYR A 79 -9.50 10.30 9.49
CA TYR A 79 -9.58 9.59 10.77
C TYR A 79 -10.88 8.80 10.88
N LYS A 80 -10.95 7.86 11.83
CA LYS A 80 -12.15 7.03 12.01
C LYS A 80 -13.40 7.80 12.43
N ASP A 81 -13.24 8.97 13.05
CA ASP A 81 -14.34 9.89 13.37
C ASP A 81 -14.77 10.74 12.16
N ASN A 82 -14.25 10.44 10.96
CA ASN A 82 -14.44 11.17 9.70
C ASN A 82 -13.92 12.61 9.68
N SER A 83 -13.22 13.05 10.74
CA SER A 83 -12.39 14.25 10.64
C SER A 83 -11.23 14.00 9.67
N TYR A 84 -10.63 15.08 9.17
CA TYR A 84 -9.52 14.99 8.22
C TYR A 84 -8.53 16.13 8.39
N LEU A 85 -7.33 15.93 7.85
CA LEU A 85 -6.31 16.97 7.66
C LEU A 85 -5.73 16.88 6.25
N ASN A 86 -5.66 18.01 5.55
CA ASN A 86 -4.90 18.15 4.32
C ASN A 86 -3.44 18.45 4.65
N ILE A 87 -2.52 17.91 3.86
CA ILE A 87 -1.08 18.12 4.04
C ILE A 87 -0.50 18.53 2.71
N GLU A 88 0.28 19.62 2.74
CA GLU A 88 1.17 20.00 1.66
C GLU A 88 2.61 19.80 2.08
N VAL A 89 3.44 19.29 1.18
CA VAL A 89 4.86 19.04 1.43
C VAL A 89 5.68 19.91 0.50
N GLU A 90 6.47 20.80 1.09
CA GLU A 90 7.28 21.76 0.35
C GLU A 90 8.72 21.76 0.83
N TRP A 91 9.67 22.07 -0.06
CA TRP A 91 11.06 22.24 0.38
C TRP A 91 11.23 23.46 1.28
N LYS A 92 10.56 24.56 0.91
CA LYS A 92 10.52 25.81 1.67
C LYS A 92 9.10 26.32 1.79
N THR A 93 8.76 27.04 2.86
CA THR A 93 7.45 27.71 2.97
C THR A 93 7.17 28.63 1.78
N SER A 94 8.17 29.34 1.27
CA SER A 94 8.03 30.25 0.13
C SER A 94 7.74 29.58 -1.22
N ARG A 95 7.78 28.24 -1.28
CA ARG A 95 7.41 27.46 -2.47
C ARG A 95 5.92 27.13 -2.55
N PHE A 96 5.17 27.36 -1.47
CA PHE A 96 3.71 27.28 -1.54
C PHE A 96 3.16 28.36 -2.47
N GLN A 97 2.93 28.00 -3.73
CA GLN A 97 2.52 28.93 -4.80
C GLN A 97 1.05 28.77 -5.21
N HIS A 98 0.27 28.01 -4.43
CA HIS A 98 -1.14 27.70 -4.76
C HIS A 98 -2.12 28.85 -4.51
N GLY A 99 -1.68 29.93 -3.85
CA GLY A 99 -2.49 31.12 -3.60
C GLY A 99 -3.30 31.08 -2.29
N LYS A 100 -3.88 32.24 -1.95
CA LYS A 100 -4.57 32.49 -0.68
C LYS A 100 -5.89 31.73 -0.56
N GLU A 101 -6.59 31.55 -1.68
CA GLU A 101 -7.90 30.91 -1.75
C GLU A 101 -7.78 29.41 -1.47
N VAL A 102 -6.71 28.80 -1.99
CA VAL A 102 -6.34 27.41 -1.68
C VAL A 102 -6.00 27.30 -0.20
N TYR A 103 -5.18 28.20 0.34
CA TYR A 103 -4.82 28.20 1.76
C TYR A 103 -6.06 28.22 2.67
N LYS A 104 -6.96 29.18 2.47
CA LYS A 104 -8.22 29.33 3.22
C LYS A 104 -9.14 28.12 3.10
N THR A 105 -9.21 27.54 1.90
CA THR A 105 -10.11 26.42 1.62
C THR A 105 -9.58 25.12 2.23
N ALA A 106 -8.28 24.86 2.12
CA ALA A 106 -7.69 23.55 2.38
C ALA A 106 -6.89 23.44 3.69
N TYR A 107 -6.30 24.52 4.21
CA TYR A 107 -5.34 24.44 5.32
C TYR A 107 -5.75 25.27 6.53
N GLU A 108 -6.29 26.47 6.34
CA GLU A 108 -6.74 27.35 7.42
C GLU A 108 -7.82 26.72 8.32
N ASN A 109 -7.92 27.17 9.58
CA ASN A 109 -8.93 26.74 10.56
C ASN A 109 -8.94 25.24 10.85
N LYS A 110 -7.74 24.68 11.11
CA LYS A 110 -7.51 23.26 11.39
C LYS A 110 -7.92 22.31 10.26
N LYS A 111 -8.01 22.77 9.00
CA LYS A 111 -8.29 21.89 7.85
C LYS A 111 -7.05 21.17 7.34
N GLY A 112 -5.87 21.67 7.62
CA GLY A 112 -4.62 21.10 7.16
C GLY A 112 -3.40 21.89 7.58
N PHE A 113 -2.21 21.44 7.20
CA PHE A 113 -0.96 22.10 7.53
C PHE A 113 0.11 21.83 6.46
N LEU A 114 1.19 22.60 6.50
CA LEU A 114 2.33 22.48 5.60
C LEU A 114 3.49 21.82 6.33
N ILE A 115 4.14 20.86 5.68
CA ILE A 115 5.39 20.24 6.13
C ILE A 115 6.52 20.78 5.27
N VAL A 116 7.55 21.34 5.90
CA VAL A 116 8.69 21.93 5.19
C VAL A 116 10.04 21.47 5.73
N ILE A 117 11.06 21.44 4.87
CA ILE A 117 12.46 21.29 5.30
C ILE A 117 13.02 22.62 5.80
N GLU A 118 12.69 23.71 5.10
CA GLU A 118 13.10 25.07 5.46
C GLU A 118 11.87 25.96 5.71
N ASN A 119 11.76 26.51 6.92
CA ASN A 119 10.75 27.51 7.22
C ASN A 119 11.36 28.89 7.04
N ASP A 120 11.16 29.49 5.86
CA ASP A 120 11.68 30.78 5.44
C ASP A 120 10.63 31.91 5.53
N ILE A 121 9.52 31.68 6.22
CA ILE A 121 8.40 32.64 6.34
C ILE A 121 8.80 33.96 7.01
N ASP A 122 9.86 33.97 7.83
CA ASP A 122 10.41 35.19 8.44
C ASP A 122 11.27 36.01 7.47
N ILE A 123 11.85 35.35 6.46
CA ILE A 123 12.74 35.97 5.46
C ILE A 123 11.94 36.41 4.24
N LYS A 124 10.99 35.58 3.80
CA LYS A 124 10.09 35.84 2.69
C LYS A 124 8.64 35.64 3.15
N PRO A 125 8.04 36.65 3.81
CA PRO A 125 6.70 36.56 4.35
C PRO A 125 5.67 36.20 3.27
N ILE A 126 4.86 35.19 3.56
CA ILE A 126 3.62 34.93 2.85
C ILE A 126 2.49 35.36 3.80
N ASP A 127 1.88 36.50 3.49
CA ASP A 127 0.94 37.23 4.34
C ASP A 127 -0.30 36.41 4.76
N PHE A 128 -0.66 35.40 3.97
CA PHE A 128 -1.84 34.57 4.22
C PHE A 128 -1.55 33.23 4.91
N ILE A 129 -0.29 32.83 5.07
CA ILE A 129 0.07 31.57 5.74
C ILE A 129 0.31 31.84 7.23
N ASN A 130 -0.43 31.14 8.10
CA ASN A 130 -0.20 31.20 9.53
C ASN A 130 0.99 30.29 9.90
N LYS A 131 1.98 30.82 10.61
CA LYS A 131 3.17 30.08 11.05
C LYS A 131 2.84 28.85 11.89
N GLU A 132 1.71 28.87 12.62
CA GLU A 132 1.25 27.73 13.43
C GLU A 132 0.70 26.57 12.59
N ASP A 133 0.41 26.80 11.30
CA ASP A 133 0.05 25.75 10.32
C ASP A 133 1.28 25.17 9.62
N VAL A 134 2.50 25.60 9.97
CA VAL A 134 3.73 25.12 9.36
C VAL A 134 4.50 24.28 10.37
N VAL A 135 4.92 23.08 9.95
CA VAL A 135 5.89 22.27 10.70
C VAL A 135 7.18 22.14 9.90
N LYS A 136 8.28 22.55 10.53
CA LYS A 136 9.62 22.32 10.01
C LYS A 136 10.10 20.96 10.48
N ILE A 137 10.56 20.13 9.55
CA ILE A 137 11.18 18.86 9.85
C ILE A 137 12.71 18.94 9.71
N ASP A 138 13.38 17.95 10.29
CA ASP A 138 14.82 17.83 10.26
C ASP A 138 15.31 17.26 8.92
N ALA A 139 16.14 18.05 8.22
CA ALA A 139 16.75 17.67 6.95
C ALA A 139 17.65 16.45 7.08
N GLU A 140 18.39 16.31 8.21
CA GLU A 140 19.31 15.19 8.41
C GLU A 140 18.54 13.87 8.50
N GLN A 141 17.38 13.86 9.18
CA GLN A 141 16.52 12.68 9.24
C GLN A 141 16.03 12.24 7.86
N PHE A 142 15.63 13.20 7.02
CA PHE A 142 15.27 12.92 5.64
C PHE A 142 16.47 12.37 4.85
N SER A 143 17.66 12.99 4.97
CA SER A 143 18.88 12.53 4.33
C SER A 143 19.24 11.09 4.73
N TYR A 144 19.19 10.75 6.02
CA TYR A 144 19.44 9.38 6.49
C TYR A 144 18.41 8.38 5.96
N TRP A 145 17.13 8.73 5.94
CA TRP A 145 16.09 7.89 5.35
C TRP A 145 16.35 7.68 3.85
N PHE A 146 16.68 8.75 3.13
CA PHE A 146 16.96 8.71 1.71
C PHE A 146 18.15 7.82 1.42
N LEU A 147 19.28 7.99 2.11
CA LEU A 147 20.47 7.16 1.92
C LEU A 147 20.19 5.66 2.11
N LYS A 148 19.36 5.30 3.10
CA LYS A 148 18.96 3.90 3.34
C LYS A 148 18.07 3.32 2.24
N ARG A 149 17.42 4.15 1.43
CA ARG A 149 16.47 3.74 0.37
C ARG A 149 16.87 4.18 -1.03
N ALA A 150 17.97 4.90 -1.18
CA ALA A 150 18.36 5.54 -2.43
C ALA A 150 18.48 4.52 -3.55
N LYS A 151 19.14 3.38 -3.27
CA LYS A 151 19.21 2.26 -4.21
C LYS A 151 17.82 1.81 -4.67
N HIS A 152 16.91 1.54 -3.73
CA HIS A 152 15.55 1.13 -4.05
C HIS A 152 14.78 2.18 -4.88
N ILE A 153 14.89 3.46 -4.53
CA ILE A 153 14.19 4.55 -5.22
C ILE A 153 14.72 4.72 -6.65
N ILE A 154 16.04 4.73 -6.79
CA ILE A 154 16.73 4.85 -8.08
C ILE A 154 16.43 3.63 -8.95
N ASP A 155 16.59 2.43 -8.41
CA ASP A 155 16.41 1.20 -9.16
C ASP A 155 14.95 1.04 -9.64
N GLY A 156 13.96 1.37 -8.80
CA GLY A 156 12.55 1.39 -9.19
C GLY A 156 12.29 2.38 -10.34
N THR A 157 12.86 3.59 -10.23
CA THR A 157 12.77 4.59 -11.29
C THR A 157 13.38 4.07 -12.59
N ILE A 158 14.58 3.49 -12.56
CA ILE A 158 15.24 2.95 -13.76
C ILE A 158 14.41 1.81 -14.36
N SER A 159 13.89 0.89 -13.54
CA SER A 159 13.08 -0.24 -14.04
C SER A 159 11.82 0.19 -14.78
N ASN A 160 11.25 1.36 -14.43
CA ASN A 160 10.09 1.90 -15.14
C ASN A 160 10.40 2.40 -16.55
N TYR A 161 11.66 2.76 -16.83
CA TYR A 161 12.07 3.35 -18.12
C TYR A 161 12.99 2.43 -18.95
N ALA A 162 13.75 1.53 -18.32
CA ALA A 162 14.71 0.67 -18.97
C ALA A 162 14.24 -0.80 -18.95
N GLN A 163 13.65 -1.23 -20.07
CA GLN A 163 13.27 -2.63 -20.27
C GLN A 163 14.52 -3.54 -20.14
N GLY A 164 14.48 -4.49 -19.20
CA GLY A 164 15.58 -5.43 -18.95
C GLY A 164 16.49 -5.10 -17.75
N TYR A 165 16.33 -3.93 -17.11
CA TYR A 165 17.09 -3.61 -15.90
C TYR A 165 16.58 -4.43 -14.70
N LYS A 166 17.43 -5.30 -14.15
CA LYS A 166 17.14 -6.03 -12.90
C LYS A 166 17.61 -5.21 -11.70
N SER A 167 16.67 -4.50 -11.10
CA SER A 167 16.85 -3.61 -9.95
C SER A 167 17.40 -4.30 -8.71
N ARG A 168 16.86 -5.48 -8.39
CA ARG A 168 17.19 -6.25 -7.19
C ARG A 168 16.89 -7.73 -7.37
N SER A 169 17.31 -8.54 -6.40
CA SER A 169 16.79 -9.90 -6.23
C SER A 169 15.27 -9.83 -6.07
N LYS A 170 14.56 -10.58 -6.92
CA LYS A 170 13.10 -10.70 -6.88
C LYS A 170 12.68 -11.19 -5.48
N LYS A 171 11.68 -10.56 -4.88
CA LYS A 171 11.05 -11.09 -3.67
C LYS A 171 9.88 -12.00 -4.04
N ASN A 172 9.61 -12.97 -3.17
CA ASN A 172 8.46 -13.86 -3.29
C ASN A 172 7.47 -13.53 -2.19
N TRP A 173 6.23 -13.21 -2.55
CA TRP A 173 5.19 -12.80 -1.62
C TRP A 173 4.09 -13.85 -1.58
N ILE A 174 3.56 -14.17 -0.40
CA ILE A 174 2.36 -14.99 -0.24
C ILE A 174 1.22 -14.19 0.39
N VAL A 175 0.04 -14.32 -0.21
CA VAL A 175 -1.19 -13.63 0.18
C VAL A 175 -2.31 -14.66 0.31
N PHE A 176 -2.85 -14.77 1.51
CA PHE A 176 -4.09 -15.52 1.75
C PHE A 176 -5.31 -14.66 1.42
N LEU A 177 -6.20 -15.20 0.60
CA LEU A 177 -7.48 -14.58 0.25
C LEU A 177 -8.61 -15.31 0.98
N PRO A 178 -9.16 -14.75 2.08
CA PRO A 178 -10.25 -15.38 2.80
C PRO A 178 -11.55 -15.41 2.00
N SER A 179 -12.21 -16.58 1.95
CA SER A 179 -13.63 -16.72 1.63
C SER A 179 -14.47 -16.40 2.86
N SER A 180 -15.22 -15.29 2.82
CA SER A 180 -16.06 -14.76 3.90
C SER A 180 -15.37 -14.56 5.27
N GLY A 181 -14.82 -13.37 5.51
CA GLY A 181 -14.26 -12.97 6.82
C GLY A 181 -15.26 -12.24 7.74
N ARG A 182 -14.99 -12.23 9.06
CA ARG A 182 -15.73 -11.57 10.17
C ARG A 182 -16.06 -10.06 10.01
N LYS A 183 -15.78 -9.46 8.85
CA LYS A 183 -15.96 -8.03 8.52
C LYS A 183 -16.56 -7.82 7.12
N ASN A 184 -17.47 -8.71 6.70
CA ASN A 184 -18.19 -8.62 5.42
C ASN A 184 -17.29 -8.56 4.17
N GLY A 185 -16.15 -9.26 4.21
CA GLY A 185 -15.20 -9.29 3.10
C GLY A 185 -15.05 -10.67 2.48
N ASP A 186 -15.21 -10.76 1.17
CA ASP A 186 -14.93 -11.95 0.38
C ASP A 186 -13.77 -11.65 -0.58
N SER A 187 -12.56 -11.65 -0.03
CA SER A 187 -11.35 -11.31 -0.78
C SER A 187 -11.03 -12.34 -1.86
N SER A 188 -11.40 -13.61 -1.64
CA SER A 188 -11.33 -14.63 -2.70
C SER A 188 -12.21 -14.27 -3.88
N ASN A 189 -13.49 -13.93 -3.64
CA ASN A 189 -14.40 -13.58 -4.72
C ASN A 189 -14.01 -12.25 -5.39
N ASP A 190 -13.61 -11.24 -4.61
CA ASP A 190 -13.09 -9.97 -5.14
C ASP A 190 -11.90 -10.21 -6.07
N TYR A 191 -10.97 -11.09 -5.68
CA TYR A 191 -9.84 -11.46 -6.53
C TYR A 191 -10.31 -12.19 -7.78
N ILE A 192 -10.99 -13.33 -7.64
CA ILE A 192 -11.33 -14.23 -8.76
C ILE A 192 -12.22 -13.52 -9.79
N VAL A 193 -13.25 -12.81 -9.33
CA VAL A 193 -14.28 -12.22 -10.21
C VAL A 193 -13.86 -10.86 -10.74
N LYS A 194 -13.20 -10.02 -9.93
CA LYS A 194 -12.95 -8.61 -10.29
C LYS A 194 -11.50 -8.31 -10.65
N GLY A 195 -10.54 -8.86 -9.90
CA GLY A 195 -9.12 -8.49 -9.98
C GLY A 195 -8.28 -9.35 -10.92
N ARG A 196 -8.47 -10.67 -10.87
CA ARG A 196 -7.64 -11.70 -11.51
C ARG A 196 -7.48 -11.47 -13.01
N SER A 197 -8.59 -11.39 -13.75
CA SER A 197 -8.59 -11.17 -15.20
C SER A 197 -8.04 -9.81 -15.62
N LYS A 198 -8.07 -8.81 -14.73
CA LYS A 198 -7.53 -7.47 -14.95
C LYS A 198 -6.06 -7.34 -14.59
N GLY A 199 -5.45 -8.38 -14.01
CA GLY A 199 -4.08 -8.30 -13.54
C GLY A 199 -3.91 -7.35 -12.35
N LYS A 200 -4.88 -7.26 -11.44
CA LYS A 200 -4.90 -6.27 -10.36
C LYS A 200 -5.30 -6.88 -9.03
N TRP A 201 -4.61 -6.48 -7.96
CA TRP A 201 -5.03 -6.76 -6.58
C TRP A 201 -4.89 -5.53 -5.72
N ALA A 202 -5.63 -5.51 -4.60
CA ALA A 202 -5.53 -4.45 -3.62
C ALA A 202 -5.68 -4.99 -2.20
N PHE A 203 -5.03 -4.31 -1.26
CA PHE A 203 -5.20 -4.53 0.16
C PHE A 203 -6.14 -3.48 0.76
N ARG A 204 -6.88 -3.91 1.78
CA ARG A 204 -7.68 -3.02 2.62
C ARG A 204 -6.77 -2.14 3.46
N TYR A 205 -7.25 -0.96 3.83
CA TYR A 205 -6.47 -0.10 4.70
C TYR A 205 -6.21 -0.75 6.07
N THR A 206 -4.98 -0.63 6.55
CA THR A 206 -4.58 -1.12 7.86
C THR A 206 -3.59 -0.18 8.52
N ILE A 207 -3.66 -0.09 9.85
CA ILE A 207 -2.72 0.67 10.68
C ILE A 207 -1.57 -0.20 11.20
N LYS A 208 -1.55 -1.50 10.86
CA LYS A 208 -0.49 -2.41 11.30
C LYS A 208 0.79 -2.11 10.52
N LYS A 209 1.78 -1.54 11.21
CA LYS A 209 3.08 -1.13 10.63
C LYS A 209 3.74 -2.22 9.78
N THR A 210 3.80 -3.45 10.30
CA THR A 210 4.44 -4.59 9.60
C THR A 210 3.72 -4.95 8.30
N VAL A 211 2.39 -4.87 8.29
CA VAL A 211 1.60 -5.12 7.08
C VAL A 211 1.84 -4.02 6.04
N MET A 212 1.76 -2.75 6.45
CA MET A 212 1.99 -1.62 5.56
C MET A 212 3.41 -1.63 4.98
N LYS A 213 4.41 -1.97 5.79
CA LYS A 213 5.79 -2.14 5.33
C LYS A 213 5.88 -3.19 4.20
N ASN A 214 5.32 -4.38 4.39
CA ASN A 214 5.36 -5.42 3.38
C ASN A 214 4.64 -5.02 2.09
N ILE A 215 3.47 -4.38 2.20
CA ILE A 215 2.71 -3.87 1.04
C ILE A 215 3.56 -2.90 0.21
N PHE A 216 4.29 -1.98 0.86
CA PHE A 216 5.11 -0.96 0.18
C PHE A 216 6.37 -1.53 -0.48
N GLU A 217 6.81 -2.72 -0.05
CA GLU A 217 8.00 -3.39 -0.58
C GLU A 217 7.71 -4.27 -1.80
N ILE A 218 6.45 -4.40 -2.21
CA ILE A 218 6.05 -5.06 -3.46
C ILE A 218 6.47 -4.20 -4.64
N MET A 219 7.32 -4.75 -5.51
CA MET A 219 7.88 -4.06 -6.67
C MET A 219 7.65 -4.84 -7.96
N SER A 220 7.79 -4.14 -9.09
CA SER A 220 7.83 -4.77 -10.41
C SER A 220 8.91 -5.87 -10.45
N GLY A 221 8.56 -7.02 -11.04
CA GLY A 221 9.41 -8.19 -11.17
C GLY A 221 9.38 -9.16 -9.98
N ASP A 222 8.78 -8.79 -8.84
CA ASP A 222 8.55 -9.72 -7.73
C ASP A 222 7.57 -10.85 -8.14
N ASN A 223 7.58 -11.95 -7.41
CA ASN A 223 6.57 -13.00 -7.53
C ASN A 223 5.51 -12.83 -6.44
N ILE A 224 4.25 -13.09 -6.78
CA ILE A 224 3.13 -13.08 -5.86
C ILE A 224 2.38 -14.43 -5.94
N VAL A 225 2.15 -15.03 -4.78
CA VAL A 225 1.41 -16.27 -4.58
C VAL A 225 0.09 -15.93 -3.90
N PHE A 226 -1.01 -16.13 -4.60
CA PHE A 226 -2.35 -16.05 -4.02
C PHE A 226 -2.82 -17.44 -3.62
N VAL A 227 -3.33 -17.58 -2.38
CA VAL A 227 -3.88 -18.84 -1.86
C VAL A 227 -5.28 -18.61 -1.32
N TRP A 228 -6.25 -19.43 -1.70
CA TRP A 228 -7.65 -19.31 -1.23
C TRP A 228 -8.34 -20.66 -1.01
N ASP A 229 -9.53 -20.61 -0.42
CA ASP A 229 -10.37 -21.77 -0.10
C ASP A 229 -9.64 -22.83 0.75
N ILE A 230 -9.07 -22.36 1.87
CA ILE A 230 -8.46 -23.25 2.86
C ILE A 230 -9.54 -24.07 3.57
N LYS A 231 -9.34 -25.39 3.61
CA LYS A 231 -10.09 -26.33 4.45
C LYS A 231 -9.20 -26.84 5.57
N TYR A 232 -9.78 -26.99 6.76
CA TYR A 232 -9.09 -27.55 7.92
C TYR A 232 -9.53 -29.01 8.14
N GLY A 233 -8.70 -29.81 8.80
CA GLY A 233 -8.99 -31.21 9.12
C GLY A 233 -10.26 -31.39 9.95
N ALA A 234 -10.81 -32.61 9.97
CA ALA A 234 -12.04 -32.92 10.70
C ALA A 234 -11.92 -32.54 12.19
N ASN A 235 -13.02 -32.02 12.77
CA ASN A 235 -13.12 -31.60 14.18
C ASN A 235 -12.20 -30.43 14.62
N THR A 236 -11.59 -29.69 13.69
CA THR A 236 -10.84 -28.47 14.03
C THR A 236 -11.77 -27.32 14.40
N LYS A 237 -11.42 -26.58 15.45
CA LYS A 237 -12.14 -25.36 15.87
C LYS A 237 -11.28 -24.14 15.55
N GLY A 238 -11.59 -23.47 14.46
CA GLY A 238 -10.90 -22.24 14.04
C GLY A 238 -9.79 -22.48 13.01
N ARG A 239 -8.88 -21.51 12.88
CA ARG A 239 -7.81 -21.53 11.87
C ARG A 239 -6.65 -22.38 12.35
N GLU A 240 -6.42 -23.53 11.71
CA GLU A 240 -5.36 -24.47 12.08
C GLU A 240 -4.35 -24.72 10.94
N ILE A 241 -3.81 -23.64 10.37
CA ILE A 241 -2.69 -23.72 9.41
C ILE A 241 -1.40 -23.97 10.21
N TYR A 242 -1.11 -25.23 10.48
CA TYR A 242 0.12 -25.66 11.15
C TYR A 242 0.74 -26.84 10.41
N ILE A 243 2.06 -26.95 10.49
CA ILE A 243 2.81 -27.97 9.74
C ILE A 243 2.48 -29.40 10.19
N ASN A 244 2.07 -29.57 11.45
CA ASN A 244 1.71 -30.85 12.07
C ASN A 244 0.19 -31.11 12.10
N LYS A 245 -0.59 -30.34 11.34
CA LYS A 245 -2.04 -30.44 11.25
C LYS A 245 -2.47 -30.71 9.82
N GLU A 246 -3.60 -31.37 9.67
CA GLU A 246 -4.21 -31.59 8.37
C GLU A 246 -4.97 -30.35 7.92
N TRP A 247 -4.66 -29.89 6.72
CA TRP A 247 -5.41 -28.83 6.02
C TRP A 247 -5.09 -28.89 4.52
N SER A 248 -5.94 -28.25 3.73
CA SER A 248 -5.77 -28.11 2.28
C SER A 248 -6.18 -26.73 1.81
N PHE A 249 -5.86 -26.40 0.57
CA PHE A 249 -6.45 -25.27 -0.16
C PHE A 249 -6.77 -25.69 -1.58
N LYS A 250 -7.81 -25.09 -2.17
CA LYS A 250 -8.24 -25.41 -3.56
C LYS A 250 -7.62 -24.50 -4.62
N GLY A 251 -7.21 -23.31 -4.22
CA GLY A 251 -6.89 -22.24 -5.15
C GLY A 251 -5.48 -21.71 -4.95
N ILE A 252 -4.70 -21.69 -6.03
CA ILE A 252 -3.38 -21.09 -6.05
C ILE A 252 -3.03 -20.48 -7.40
N ASP A 253 -2.53 -19.25 -7.36
CA ASP A 253 -1.93 -18.57 -8.51
C ASP A 253 -0.55 -18.04 -8.11
N ILE A 254 0.44 -18.28 -8.97
CA ILE A 254 1.81 -17.76 -8.86
C ILE A 254 2.07 -16.87 -10.06
N LEU A 255 2.14 -15.56 -9.82
CA LEU A 255 2.15 -14.53 -10.86
C LEU A 255 3.34 -13.59 -10.67
N GLU A 256 3.74 -12.93 -11.74
CA GLU A 256 4.77 -11.88 -11.71
C GLU A 256 4.10 -10.51 -11.51
N VAL A 257 4.65 -9.70 -10.62
CA VAL A 257 4.22 -8.32 -10.39
C VAL A 257 4.67 -7.46 -11.57
N LYS A 258 3.71 -6.83 -12.24
CA LYS A 258 3.95 -5.93 -13.37
C LYS A 258 4.30 -4.53 -12.88
N ASN A 259 3.45 -3.96 -12.02
CA ASN A 259 3.66 -2.67 -11.39
C ASN A 259 3.61 -2.87 -9.88
N GLY A 260 4.59 -2.32 -9.17
CA GLY A 260 4.65 -2.40 -7.71
C GLY A 260 3.54 -1.62 -7.00
N TYR A 261 3.70 -1.43 -5.70
CA TYR A 261 2.74 -0.70 -4.87
C TYR A 261 2.38 0.68 -5.43
N TYR A 262 1.07 0.95 -5.52
CA TYR A 262 0.52 2.29 -5.71
C TYR A 262 -0.77 2.47 -4.90
N CYS A 263 -1.20 3.72 -4.75
CA CYS A 263 -2.46 4.07 -4.11
C CYS A 263 -3.34 4.81 -5.10
N ASP A 264 -4.53 4.27 -5.42
CA ASP A 264 -5.48 4.91 -6.32
C ASP A 264 -6.87 5.01 -5.68
N PHE A 265 -7.24 6.24 -5.34
CA PHE A 265 -8.56 6.52 -4.78
C PHE A 265 -9.70 6.32 -5.79
N ASN A 266 -9.44 6.59 -7.07
CA ASN A 266 -10.47 6.56 -8.11
C ASN A 266 -10.67 5.16 -8.69
N ASP A 267 -9.82 4.21 -8.34
CA ASP A 267 -9.96 2.83 -8.80
C ASP A 267 -11.20 2.19 -8.15
N SER A 268 -12.18 1.88 -9.00
CA SER A 268 -13.44 1.25 -8.60
C SER A 268 -13.46 -0.27 -8.80
N THR A 269 -12.32 -0.90 -9.11
CA THR A 269 -12.24 -2.32 -9.52
C THR A 269 -12.88 -3.26 -8.51
N PHE A 270 -12.67 -3.01 -7.22
CA PHE A 270 -13.16 -3.86 -6.13
C PHE A 270 -14.42 -3.32 -5.45
N GLU A 271 -14.86 -2.12 -5.82
CA GLU A 271 -15.98 -1.46 -5.17
C GLU A 271 -17.32 -2.08 -5.60
N ASN A 272 -18.35 -1.86 -4.79
CA ASN A 272 -19.72 -2.28 -5.13
C ASN A 272 -20.38 -1.24 -6.05
N ALA A 273 -21.52 -1.62 -6.64
CA ALA A 273 -22.24 -0.76 -7.59
C ALA A 273 -22.76 0.55 -6.99
N SER A 274 -22.92 0.63 -5.66
CA SER A 274 -23.39 1.83 -4.96
C SER A 274 -22.26 2.74 -4.47
N TRP A 275 -21.00 2.36 -4.67
CA TRP A 275 -19.86 3.17 -4.27
C TRP A 275 -19.75 4.44 -5.10
N SER A 276 -19.38 5.55 -4.45
CA SER A 276 -19.08 6.81 -5.13
C SER A 276 -17.82 7.44 -4.56
N ALA A 277 -17.07 8.15 -5.41
CA ALA A 277 -15.89 8.91 -5.01
C ALA A 277 -16.16 10.02 -3.97
N LYS A 278 -17.43 10.32 -3.69
CA LYS A 278 -17.84 11.29 -2.66
C LYS A 278 -17.90 10.66 -1.26
N ASP A 279 -18.12 9.35 -1.17
CA ASP A 279 -18.15 8.64 0.10
C ASP A 279 -16.80 7.98 0.37
N LEU A 280 -15.87 8.79 0.89
CA LEU A 280 -14.54 8.35 1.30
C LEU A 280 -14.59 7.24 2.36
N THR A 281 -15.70 7.12 3.09
CA THR A 281 -15.79 6.25 4.25
C THR A 281 -16.14 4.82 3.91
N SER A 282 -16.73 4.58 2.73
CA SER A 282 -17.10 3.25 2.26
C SER A 282 -16.04 2.57 1.38
N LYS A 283 -14.99 3.28 0.96
CA LYS A 283 -13.91 2.69 0.17
C LYS A 283 -13.15 1.63 0.97
N LEU A 284 -13.15 0.38 0.49
CA LEU A 284 -12.57 -0.76 1.21
C LEU A 284 -11.11 -1.01 0.86
N TYR A 285 -10.76 -0.87 -0.42
CA TYR A 285 -9.44 -1.18 -0.96
C TYR A 285 -8.71 0.09 -1.37
N MET A 286 -7.43 0.21 -1.02
CA MET A 286 -6.65 1.45 -1.23
C MET A 286 -5.22 1.20 -1.69
N HIS A 287 -4.67 0.02 -1.41
CA HIS A 287 -3.25 -0.27 -1.63
C HIS A 287 -3.12 -1.30 -2.74
N TYR A 288 -2.84 -0.83 -3.95
CA TYR A 288 -2.92 -1.61 -5.17
C TYR A 288 -1.54 -2.03 -5.66
N PHE A 289 -1.52 -3.07 -6.47
CA PHE A 289 -0.42 -3.37 -7.39
C PHE A 289 -1.01 -4.13 -8.59
N ASP A 290 -0.25 -4.17 -9.69
CA ASP A 290 -0.65 -4.90 -10.89
C ASP A 290 0.25 -6.10 -11.10
N PHE A 291 -0.29 -7.17 -11.66
CA PHE A 291 0.41 -8.41 -11.99
C PHE A 291 0.09 -8.85 -13.41
N ILE A 292 0.96 -9.69 -13.96
CA ILE A 292 0.78 -10.25 -15.31
C ILE A 292 -0.22 -11.41 -15.23
N TYR A 293 -1.35 -11.24 -15.91
CA TYR A 293 -2.37 -12.29 -16.03
C TYR A 293 -2.94 -12.36 -17.46
N PRO A 294 -3.06 -13.56 -18.06
CA PRO A 294 -2.55 -14.84 -17.58
C PRO A 294 -1.00 -14.82 -17.49
N PRO A 295 -0.39 -15.70 -16.67
CA PRO A 295 1.07 -15.76 -16.57
C PRO A 295 1.70 -16.06 -17.94
N ASN A 296 2.90 -15.52 -18.17
CA ASN A 296 3.63 -15.67 -19.43
C ASN A 296 3.88 -17.15 -19.75
N LYS A 297 3.53 -17.56 -20.98
CA LYS A 297 3.79 -18.93 -21.44
C LYS A 297 5.29 -19.15 -21.53
N GLY A 298 5.81 -20.13 -20.79
CA GLY A 298 7.24 -20.52 -20.80
C GLY A 298 8.00 -20.21 -19.51
N ASP A 299 7.43 -19.46 -18.56
CA ASP A 299 8.04 -19.32 -17.24
C ASP A 299 7.64 -20.50 -16.35
N GLU A 300 8.61 -21.38 -16.07
CA GLU A 300 8.45 -22.55 -15.23
C GLU A 300 8.22 -22.22 -13.74
N ARG A 301 8.36 -20.96 -13.33
CA ARG A 301 8.08 -20.52 -11.95
C ARG A 301 6.68 -19.97 -11.77
N LEU A 302 5.99 -19.62 -12.85
CA LEU A 302 4.63 -19.10 -12.80
C LEU A 302 3.59 -20.22 -12.95
N TYR A 303 2.43 -20.02 -12.34
CA TYR A 303 1.35 -20.98 -12.31
C TYR A 303 0.01 -20.26 -12.20
N LYS A 304 -1.02 -20.80 -12.86
CA LYS A 304 -2.41 -20.41 -12.57
C LYS A 304 -3.23 -21.66 -12.34
N SER A 305 -4.04 -21.66 -11.29
CA SER A 305 -5.04 -22.70 -11.08
C SER A 305 -6.15 -22.58 -12.14
N ASN A 306 -6.57 -23.72 -12.70
CA ASN A 306 -7.78 -23.78 -13.52
C ASN A 306 -9.02 -23.64 -12.63
N ASP A 307 -10.18 -23.30 -13.19
CA ASP A 307 -11.43 -23.06 -12.43
C ASP A 307 -11.92 -24.28 -11.62
N LEU A 308 -11.38 -25.48 -11.90
CA LEU A 308 -11.65 -26.72 -11.16
C LEU A 308 -10.85 -26.83 -9.83
N GLY A 309 -9.85 -25.97 -9.61
CA GLY A 309 -8.97 -25.97 -8.44
C GLY A 309 -7.93 -27.09 -8.42
N VAL A 310 -6.80 -26.84 -7.76
CA VAL A 310 -5.86 -27.90 -7.35
C VAL A 310 -5.94 -27.99 -5.85
N GLU A 311 -6.44 -29.11 -5.34
CA GLU A 311 -6.47 -29.35 -3.89
C GLU A 311 -5.08 -29.81 -3.44
N ILE A 312 -4.33 -28.92 -2.80
CA ILE A 312 -3.02 -29.25 -2.22
C ILE A 312 -3.27 -29.68 -0.78
N PHE A 313 -3.05 -30.96 -0.51
CA PHE A 313 -3.25 -31.56 0.81
C PHE A 313 -1.94 -31.57 1.61
N PHE A 314 -1.99 -31.05 2.83
CA PHE A 314 -0.92 -31.16 3.81
C PHE A 314 -1.32 -32.24 4.83
N PRO A 315 -0.95 -33.52 4.61
CA PRO A 315 -1.19 -34.58 5.59
C PRO A 315 -0.36 -34.34 6.85
N LYS A 316 -0.70 -35.04 7.94
CA LYS A 316 0.17 -35.17 9.11
C LYS A 316 1.45 -35.94 8.70
N LYS A 317 2.54 -35.23 8.37
CA LYS A 317 3.78 -35.82 7.83
C LYS A 317 4.85 -36.14 8.89
N ILE A 318 5.78 -37.02 8.50
CA ILE A 318 7.01 -37.41 9.21
C ILE A 318 8.02 -36.23 9.17
N GLU A 319 8.80 -36.05 10.24
CA GLU A 319 9.65 -34.88 10.54
C GLU A 319 10.51 -34.35 9.38
N ALA A 320 11.05 -35.20 8.50
CA ALA A 320 12.00 -34.77 7.45
C ALA A 320 11.37 -33.87 6.35
N GLU A 321 10.09 -34.06 6.01
CA GLU A 321 9.40 -33.17 5.06
C GLU A 321 8.76 -31.95 5.75
N VAL A 322 8.60 -32.01 7.08
CA VAL A 322 8.01 -30.96 7.92
C VAL A 322 8.92 -29.73 7.96
N GLU A 323 10.23 -29.92 8.10
CA GLU A 323 11.19 -28.81 8.17
C GLU A 323 11.19 -27.96 6.88
N MET A 324 11.15 -28.61 5.71
CA MET A 324 11.22 -27.92 4.41
C MET A 324 10.03 -26.97 4.15
N TRP A 325 8.84 -27.34 4.64
CA TRP A 325 7.61 -26.56 4.42
C TRP A 325 7.31 -25.56 5.54
N THR A 326 8.06 -25.59 6.64
CA THR A 326 7.78 -24.79 7.85
C THR A 326 7.63 -23.31 7.52
N GLU A 327 8.55 -22.75 6.73
CA GLU A 327 8.48 -21.33 6.35
C GLU A 327 7.21 -21.00 5.55
N PHE A 328 6.89 -21.80 4.52
CA PHE A 328 5.69 -21.57 3.71
C PHE A 328 4.42 -21.56 4.58
N VAL A 329 4.29 -22.56 5.47
CA VAL A 329 3.14 -22.68 6.37
C VAL A 329 3.05 -21.52 7.34
N ASP A 330 4.16 -21.12 7.96
CA ASP A 330 4.20 -20.00 8.90
C ASP A 330 3.88 -18.66 8.22
N LYS A 331 4.36 -18.44 7.00
CA LYS A 331 4.06 -17.21 6.23
C LYS A 331 2.62 -17.18 5.75
N LEU A 332 2.06 -18.30 5.31
CA LEU A 332 0.64 -18.42 4.97
C LEU A 332 -0.24 -18.17 6.20
N ARG A 333 0.11 -18.79 7.34
CA ARG A 333 -0.58 -18.56 8.63
C ARG A 333 -0.49 -17.10 9.06
N TRP A 334 0.68 -16.48 8.91
CA TRP A 334 0.86 -15.06 9.21
C TRP A 334 -0.03 -14.18 8.33
N SER A 335 -0.09 -14.45 7.01
CA SER A 335 -0.97 -13.73 6.07
C SER A 335 -2.44 -13.89 6.49
N CYS A 336 -2.85 -15.11 6.83
CA CYS A 336 -4.19 -15.41 7.33
C CYS A 336 -4.55 -14.61 8.59
N ASN A 337 -3.66 -14.57 9.59
CA ASN A 337 -3.84 -13.84 10.83
C ASN A 337 -3.75 -12.32 10.69
N ASN A 338 -3.25 -11.84 9.55
CA ASN A 338 -3.14 -10.42 9.23
C ASN A 338 -4.04 -10.01 8.06
N GLU A 339 -5.23 -10.61 7.97
CA GLU A 339 -6.30 -10.21 7.04
C GLU A 339 -5.87 -10.27 5.56
N GLY A 340 -5.01 -11.23 5.19
CA GLY A 340 -4.51 -11.39 3.82
C GLY A 340 -3.35 -10.45 3.48
N ALA A 341 -2.64 -9.94 4.48
CA ALA A 341 -1.41 -9.18 4.28
C ALA A 341 -0.35 -9.98 3.51
N PRO A 342 0.47 -9.35 2.67
CA PRO A 342 1.55 -10.04 1.97
C PRO A 342 2.66 -10.42 2.97
N ALA A 343 3.11 -11.66 2.90
CA ALA A 343 4.22 -12.18 3.68
C ALA A 343 5.38 -12.58 2.75
N GLU A 344 6.60 -12.19 3.07
CA GLU A 344 7.78 -12.55 2.28
C GLU A 344 8.17 -14.01 2.52
N LEU A 345 8.35 -14.76 1.43
CA LEU A 345 8.91 -16.11 1.34
C LEU A 345 10.36 -16.04 0.86
N SER A 346 11.22 -16.87 1.43
CA SER A 346 12.53 -17.17 0.88
C SER A 346 12.45 -17.81 -0.50
N GLU A 347 13.53 -17.72 -1.27
CA GLU A 347 13.65 -18.38 -2.58
C GLU A 347 13.47 -19.90 -2.44
N SER A 348 14.05 -20.52 -1.41
CA SER A 348 13.93 -21.95 -1.15
C SER A 348 12.50 -22.40 -0.86
N ALA A 349 11.74 -21.64 -0.06
CA ALA A 349 10.35 -21.98 0.23
C ALA A 349 9.45 -21.80 -1.01
N PHE A 350 9.75 -20.79 -1.83
CA PHE A 350 9.04 -20.54 -3.08
C PHE A 350 9.33 -21.62 -4.13
N ASP A 351 10.59 -22.02 -4.34
CA ASP A 351 10.95 -23.05 -5.30
C ASP A 351 10.40 -24.42 -4.90
N LEU A 352 10.37 -24.72 -3.59
CA LEU A 352 9.70 -25.90 -3.06
C LEU A 352 8.21 -25.92 -3.45
N LEU A 353 7.51 -24.81 -3.26
CA LEU A 353 6.11 -24.65 -3.64
C LEU A 353 5.89 -24.87 -5.15
N VAL A 354 6.67 -24.19 -5.98
CA VAL A 354 6.60 -24.32 -7.45
C VAL A 354 6.80 -25.77 -7.87
N SER A 355 7.81 -26.45 -7.32
CA SER A 355 8.11 -27.85 -7.63
C SER A 355 6.98 -28.80 -7.23
N HIS A 356 6.23 -28.47 -6.18
CA HIS A 356 5.14 -29.30 -5.68
C HIS A 356 3.88 -29.15 -6.51
N ILE A 357 3.56 -27.93 -6.96
CA ILE A 357 2.36 -27.64 -7.75
C ILE A 357 2.45 -28.22 -9.16
N LYS A 358 3.67 -28.34 -9.71
CA LYS A 358 3.91 -28.77 -11.09
C LYS A 358 4.19 -30.27 -11.25
N LYS A 359 4.23 -31.02 -10.14
CA LYS A 359 4.16 -32.49 -10.15
C LYS A 359 2.71 -32.91 -10.33
#